data_AF-A0A447Z1V3-F1
#
_entry.id   AF-A0A447Z1V3-F1
#
_cell.length_a   1.000
_cell.length_b   1.000
_cell.length_c   1.000
_cell.angle_alpha   90.00
_cell.angle_beta   90.00
_cell.angle_gamma   90.00
#
_symmetry.space_group_name_H-M   'P 1'
#
loop_
_entity.id
_entity.type
_entity.pdbx_description
1 polymer ?
#
loop_
_entity_poly.entity_id
_entity_poly.type
_entity_poly.pdbx_seq_one_letter_code
_entity_poly.pdbx_strand_id
1 'polypeptide(L)' 'MKKFKDVKGFSHSAEYKDDYLVEKTKIDYTKADLKELQENQLIAAQENQNVDYIGYKTTLKTFKSNGFKEVKDGKFEELK' A
#
# COMPACT_ATOMS: atom_id res chain seq x y z
N MET A 1 -4.00 13.63 -1.95
CA MET A 1 -3.43 13.07 -0.70
C MET A 1 -3.80 13.71 0.64
N LYS A 2 -4.34 14.95 0.73
CA LYS A 2 -4.64 15.61 2.03
C LYS A 2 -5.44 14.74 3.01
N LYS A 3 -6.29 13.84 2.49
CA LYS A 3 -7.15 12.92 3.25
C LYS A 3 -6.40 11.98 4.21
N PHE A 4 -5.13 11.66 3.95
CA PHE A 4 -4.39 10.66 4.73
C PHE A 4 -3.23 11.24 5.55
N LYS A 5 -3.15 12.56 5.68
CA LYS A 5 -2.03 13.21 6.40
C LYS A 5 -1.97 12.84 7.88
N ASP A 6 -3.12 12.55 8.48
CA ASP A 6 -3.24 12.29 9.91
C ASP A 6 -3.30 10.79 10.25
N VAL A 7 -3.36 9.93 9.23
CA VAL A 7 -3.39 8.47 9.40
C VAL A 7 -2.04 8.02 9.97
N LYS A 8 -2.06 7.41 11.15
CA LYS A 8 -0.83 7.01 11.82
C LYS A 8 -0.08 5.93 11.02
N GLY A 9 1.25 6.05 11.01
CA GLY A 9 2.11 5.12 10.28
C GLY A 9 2.03 5.25 8.75
N PHE A 10 1.17 6.12 8.20
CA PHE A 10 1.11 6.39 6.77
C PHE A 10 2.10 7.51 6.39
N SER A 11 2.86 7.30 5.33
CA SER A 11 3.62 8.37 4.68
C SER A 11 3.50 8.31 3.18
N HIS A 12 3.60 9.48 2.56
CA HIS A 12 3.48 9.63 1.12
C HIS A 12 4.49 10.65 0.59
N SER A 13 5.02 10.37 -0.60
CA SER A 13 5.79 11.30 -1.41
C SER A 13 5.38 11.19 -2.88
N ALA A 14 5.41 12.31 -3.59
CA ALA A 14 5.19 12.37 -5.02
C ALA A 14 6.42 12.98 -5.69
N GLU A 15 6.88 12.37 -6.79
CA GLU A 15 7.98 12.85 -7.61
C GLU A 15 7.48 13.05 -9.03
N TYR A 16 7.51 14.30 -9.50
CA TYR A 16 7.08 14.67 -10.84
C TYR A 16 8.26 14.52 -11.80
N LYS A 17 8.07 13.70 -12.84
CA LYS A 17 8.97 13.59 -14.00
C LYS A 17 8.29 14.27 -15.19
N ASP A 18 9.04 14.44 -16.27
CA ASP A 18 8.55 15.14 -17.46
C ASP A 18 7.31 14.46 -18.06
N ASP A 19 7.30 13.12 -18.10
CA ASP A 19 6.23 12.34 -18.76
C ASP A 19 5.35 11.54 -17.79
N TYR A 20 5.71 11.44 -16.52
CA TYR A 20 4.98 10.63 -15.54
C TYR A 20 5.13 11.12 -14.10
N LEU A 21 4.24 10.66 -13.23
CA LEU A 21 4.31 10.89 -11.78
C LEU A 21 4.65 9.58 -11.08
N VAL A 22 5.60 9.65 -10.15
CA VAL A 22 5.88 8.54 -9.22
C VAL A 22 5.32 8.87 -7.85
N GLU A 23 4.25 8.18 -7.46
CA GLU A 23 3.73 8.22 -6.11
C GLU A 23 4.28 7.06 -5.29
N LYS A 24 4.91 7.37 -4.14
CA LYS A 24 5.37 6.38 -3.18
C LYS A 24 4.54 6.51 -1.91
N THR A 25 3.97 5.39 -1.49
CA THR A 25 3.21 5.26 -0.26
C THR A 25 3.86 4.22 0.62
N LYS A 26 4.01 4.52 1.91
CA LYS A 26 4.53 3.59 2.92
C LYS A 26 3.57 3.52 4.10
N ILE A 27 3.33 2.31 4.58
CA ILE A 27 2.56 2.05 5.79
C ILE A 27 3.48 1.33 6.78
N ASP A 28 3.69 1.95 7.94
CA ASP A 28 4.38 1.39 9.09
C ASP A 28 3.36 0.71 10.01
N TYR A 29 3.16 -0.60 9.82
CA TYR A 29 2.21 -1.39 10.60
C TYR A 29 2.55 -1.48 12.09
N THR A 30 3.74 -1.05 12.54
CA THR A 30 4.05 -0.97 13.97
C THR A 30 3.42 0.25 14.65
N LYS A 31 2.93 1.22 13.86
CA LYS A 31 2.34 2.48 14.33
C LYS A 31 0.91 2.69 13.85
N ALA A 32 0.54 2.07 12.74
CA ALA A 32 -0.75 2.27 12.10
C ALA A 32 -1.89 1.59 12.86
N ASP A 33 -3.08 2.19 12.80
CA ASP A 33 -4.32 1.57 13.24
C ASP A 33 -4.95 0.82 12.05
N LEU A 34 -5.07 -0.51 12.16
CA LEU A 34 -5.57 -1.34 11.06
C LEU A 34 -7.03 -1.03 10.70
N LYS A 35 -7.86 -0.61 11.67
CA LYS A 35 -9.24 -0.21 11.42
C LYS A 35 -9.27 1.08 10.62
N GLU A 36 -8.46 2.07 11.00
CA GLU A 36 -8.32 3.33 10.25
C GLU A 36 -7.83 3.08 8.82
N LEU A 37 -6.85 2.18 8.64
CA LEU A 37 -6.38 1.79 7.31
C LEU A 37 -7.48 1.14 6.46
N GLN A 38 -8.31 0.27 7.07
CA GLN A 38 -9.40 -0.42 6.37
C GLN A 38 -10.52 0.55 5.96
N GLU A 39 -10.94 1.45 6.86
CA GLU A 39 -11.94 2.50 6.58
C GLU A 39 -11.48 3.45 5.46
N ASN A 40 -10.16 3.71 5.39
CA ASN A 40 -9.54 4.50 4.33
C ASN A 40 -9.19 3.71 3.06
N GLN A 41 -9.56 2.42 2.99
CA GLN A 41 -9.28 1.52 1.86
C GLN A 41 -7.78 1.41 1.51
N LEU A 42 -6.90 1.56 2.51
CA LEU A 42 -5.44 1.43 2.37
C LEU A 42 -4.95 -0.01 2.51
N ILE A 43 -5.76 -0.89 3.08
CA ILE A 43 -5.53 -2.34 3.14
C ILE A 43 -6.77 -3.06 2.61
N ALA A 44 -6.54 -4.22 1.97
CA ALA A 44 -7.63 -5.08 1.51
C ALA A 44 -8.15 -5.96 2.65
N ALA A 45 -9.47 -6.02 2.80
CA ALA A 45 -10.17 -6.92 3.70
C ALA A 45 -11.30 -7.62 2.92
N GLN A 46 -11.71 -8.81 3.37
CA GLN A 46 -12.98 -9.38 2.88
C GLN A 46 -14.15 -8.53 3.39
N GLU A 47 -15.25 -8.46 2.64
CA GLU A 47 -16.43 -7.72 3.08
C GLU A 47 -16.89 -8.19 4.46
N ASN A 48 -17.20 -7.22 5.33
CA ASN A 48 -17.65 -7.44 6.71
C ASN A 48 -16.65 -8.16 7.64
N GLN A 49 -15.36 -8.20 7.30
CA GLN A 49 -14.31 -8.68 8.21
C GLN A 49 -13.41 -7.55 8.70
N ASN A 50 -13.15 -7.51 10.01
CA ASN A 50 -12.12 -6.66 10.57
C ASN A 50 -10.75 -7.32 10.40
N VAL A 51 -9.74 -6.52 10.05
CA VAL A 51 -8.36 -7.00 9.92
C VAL A 51 -7.61 -6.80 11.23
N ASP A 52 -7.33 -7.90 11.93
CA ASP A 52 -6.55 -7.88 13.18
C ASP A 52 -5.04 -7.97 12.96
N TYR A 53 -4.60 -8.49 11.81
CA TYR A 53 -3.19 -8.68 11.48
C TYR A 53 -2.93 -8.63 9.98
N ILE A 54 -1.73 -8.15 9.61
CA ILE A 54 -1.24 -8.16 8.24
C ILE A 54 -0.17 -9.25 8.10
N GLY A 55 -0.55 -10.37 7.52
CA GLY A 55 0.37 -11.48 7.27
C GLY A 55 1.10 -11.34 5.94
N TYR A 56 2.42 -11.15 5.97
CA TYR A 56 3.25 -10.99 4.76
C TYR A 56 2.98 -12.08 3.70
N LYS A 57 2.96 -13.36 4.11
CA LYS A 57 2.72 -14.48 3.19
C LYS A 57 1.34 -14.42 2.53
N THR A 58 0.31 -14.04 3.30
CA THR A 58 -1.07 -13.90 2.80
C THR A 58 -1.19 -12.73 1.83
N THR A 59 -0.60 -11.58 2.19
CA THR A 59 -0.56 -10.39 1.32
C THR A 59 0.16 -10.68 0.01
N LEU A 60 1.33 -11.35 0.07
CA LEU A 60 2.09 -11.73 -1.12
C LEU A 60 1.31 -12.69 -2.02
N LYS A 61 0.60 -13.67 -1.44
CA LYS A 61 -0.26 -14.59 -2.19
C LYS A 61 -1.40 -13.83 -2.89
N THR A 62 -2.02 -12.88 -2.21
CA THR A 62 -3.13 -12.07 -2.73
C THR A 62 -2.68 -11.18 -3.89
N PHE A 63 -1.52 -10.53 -3.77
CA PHE A 63 -0.97 -9.74 -4.87
C PHE A 63 -0.68 -10.62 -6.09
N LYS A 64 -0.07 -11.80 -5.89
CA LYS A 64 0.21 -12.74 -6.99
C LYS A 64 -1.08 -13.25 -7.64
N SER A 65 -2.14 -13.56 -6.87
CA SER A 65 -3.42 -13.98 -7.45
C SER A 65 -4.13 -12.87 -8.23
N ASN A 66 -3.88 -11.61 -7.86
CA ASN A 66 -4.41 -10.44 -8.57
C ASN A 66 -3.56 -10.03 -9.79
N GLY A 67 -2.56 -10.83 -10.18
CA GLY A 67 -1.72 -10.60 -11.36
C GLY A 67 -0.52 -9.67 -11.13
N PHE A 68 -0.27 -9.23 -9.91
CA PHE A 68 0.92 -8.43 -9.60
C PHE A 68 2.18 -9.29 -9.61
N LYS A 69 3.28 -8.70 -10.11
CA LYS A 69 4.62 -9.30 -10.08
C LYS A 69 5.45 -8.69 -8.96
N GLU A 70 6.23 -9.53 -8.29
CA GLU A 70 7.17 -9.09 -7.26
C GLU A 70 8.42 -8.49 -7.91
N VAL A 71 8.72 -7.23 -7.59
CA VAL A 71 9.95 -6.56 -8.00
C VAL A 71 10.97 -6.70 -6.89
N LYS A 72 12.13 -7.28 -7.19
CA LYS A 72 13.27 -7.34 -6.26
C LYS A 72 14.19 -6.16 -6.53
N ASP A 73 14.74 -5.60 -5.45
CA ASP A 73 15.74 -4.51 -5.48
C ASP A 73 15.26 -3.18 -6.10
N GLY A 74 13.95 -2.93 -6.15
CA GLY A 74 13.38 -1.67 -6.65
C GLY A 74 13.57 -1.45 -8.16
N LYS A 75 13.92 -2.49 -8.91
CA LYS A 75 14.05 -2.45 -10.37
C LYS A 75 12.69 -2.65 -11.04
N PHE A 76 11.89 -1.60 -11.06
CA PHE A 76 10.62 -1.60 -11.80
C PHE A 76 10.89 -1.66 -13.31
N GLU A 77 9.97 -2.25 -14.06
CA GLU A 77 9.97 -2.14 -15.52
C GLU A 77 9.79 -0.65 -15.89
N GLU A 78 10.64 -0.10 -16.76
CA GLU A 78 10.45 1.27 -17.25
C GLU A 78 9.11 1.34 -18.00
N LEU A 79 8.30 2.32 -17.62
CA LEU A 79 7.10 2.67 -18.36
C LEU A 79 7.55 3.31 -19.67
N LYS A 80 7.21 2.66 -20.79
CA LYS A 80 7.46 3.18 -22.15
C LYS A 80 6.41 4.19 -22.55
#